data_AF-A0A2T7G2R7-F1
#
_entry.id   AF-A0A2T7G2R7-F1
#
_cell.length_a   1.000
_cell.length_b   1.000
_cell.length_c   1.000
_cell.angle_alpha   90.00
_cell.angle_beta   90.00
_cell.angle_gamma   90.00
#
_symmetry.space_group_name_H-M   'P 1'
#
loop_
_entity.id
_entity.type
_entity.pdbx_description
1 polymer ?
#
loop_
_entity_poly.entity_id
_entity_poly.type
_entity_poly.pdbx_seq_one_letter_code
_entity_poly.pdbx_strand_id
1 'polypeptide(L)' 'MTTYRLGSSPAVHTPGLIAWAINGYAFEADRDQMRKVIGATFSTVPAQAIDQLLSKAVPYTVEDETVVFDAEG' A
#
# COMPACT_ATOMS: atom_id res chain seq x y z
N MET A 1 11.30 5.57 -10.91
CA MET A 1 11.20 5.46 -9.44
C MET A 1 10.56 6.75 -8.92
N THR A 2 9.39 6.62 -8.29
CA THR A 2 8.56 7.72 -7.82
C THR A 2 8.26 7.50 -6.33
N THR A 3 8.34 8.56 -5.53
CA THR A 3 7.96 8.51 -4.11
C THR A 3 6.45 8.66 -3.98
N TYR A 4 5.81 7.67 -3.36
CA TYR A 4 4.39 7.68 -3.03
C TYR A 4 4.20 8.02 -1.56
N ARG A 5 3.20 8.86 -1.28
CA ARG A 5 2.83 9.28 0.08
C ARG A 5 1.36 9.01 0.31
N LEU A 6 1.06 8.01 1.12
CA LEU A 6 -0.30 7.57 1.43
C LEU A 6 -0.68 8.09 2.82
N GLY A 7 -1.30 9.26 2.86
CA GLY A 7 -1.73 9.89 4.10
C GLY A 7 -2.96 9.21 4.69
N SER A 8 -3.13 9.30 6.01
CA SER A 8 -4.38 8.94 6.66
C SER A 8 -5.47 9.98 6.37
N SER A 9 -6.72 9.57 6.54
CA SER A 9 -7.90 10.44 6.47
C SER A 9 -8.81 10.14 7.67
N PRO A 10 -9.82 10.97 7.97
CA PRO A 10 -10.76 10.68 9.05
C PRO A 10 -11.47 9.33 8.93
N ALA A 11 -11.58 8.77 7.72
CA ALA A 11 -12.22 7.48 7.46
C ALA A 11 -11.24 6.30 7.44
N VAL A 12 -9.94 6.55 7.27
CA VAL A 12 -8.94 5.50 7.01
C VAL A 12 -7.65 5.83 7.74
N HIS A 13 -7.27 4.96 8.67
CA HIS A 13 -5.94 4.96 9.28
C HIS A 13 -4.97 4.16 8.38
N THR A 14 -4.22 4.86 7.54
CA THR A 14 -3.42 4.29 6.46
C THR A 14 -2.33 3.34 6.92
N PRO A 15 -1.54 3.60 7.99
CA PRO A 15 -0.53 2.66 8.46
C PRO A 15 -1.14 1.31 8.84
N GLY A 16 -2.29 1.32 9.51
CA GLY A 16 -3.01 0.11 9.90
C GLY A 16 -3.58 -0.63 8.69
N LEU A 17 -4.16 0.09 7.74
CA LEU A 17 -4.69 -0.48 6.49
C LEU A 17 -3.58 -1.17 5.67
N ILE A 18 -2.43 -0.52 5.49
CA ILE A 18 -1.30 -1.09 4.74
C ILE A 18 -0.70 -2.29 5.47
N ALA A 19 -0.54 -2.23 6.80
CA ALA A 19 -0.06 -3.38 7.57
C ALA A 19 -1.00 -4.59 7.46
N TRP A 20 -2.31 -4.38 7.54
CA TRP A 20 -3.32 -5.42 7.31
C TRP A 20 -3.23 -6.00 5.88
N ALA A 21 -3.15 -5.13 4.87
CA ALA A 21 -3.10 -5.56 3.48
C ALA A 21 -1.82 -6.35 3.17
N ILE A 22 -0.67 -5.94 3.70
CA ILE A 22 0.60 -6.68 3.62
C ILE A 22 0.45 -8.09 4.20
N ASN A 23 -0.20 -8.22 5.37
CA ASN A 23 -0.43 -9.53 5.98
C ASN A 23 -1.38 -10.39 5.13
N GLY A 24 -2.43 -9.81 4.56
CA GLY A 24 -3.30 -10.51 3.61
C GLY A 24 -2.56 -10.91 2.33
N TYR A 25 -1.65 -10.07 1.83
CA TYR A 25 -0.89 -10.31 0.60
C TYR A 25 0.07 -11.51 0.69
N ALA A 26 0.43 -11.92 1.91
CA ALA A 26 1.20 -13.14 2.15
C ALA A 26 0.45 -14.41 1.69
N PHE A 27 -0.88 -14.36 1.61
CA PHE A 27 -1.72 -15.47 1.14
C PHE A 27 -2.06 -15.28 -0.33
N GLU A 28 -1.62 -16.22 -1.19
CA GLU A 28 -1.77 -16.10 -2.65
C GLU A 28 -3.22 -15.92 -3.11
N ALA A 29 -4.16 -16.60 -2.43
CA ALA A 29 -5.59 -16.50 -2.72
C ALA A 29 -6.19 -15.11 -2.47
N ASP A 30 -5.57 -14.31 -1.58
CA ASP A 30 -6.08 -13.00 -1.17
C ASP A 30 -5.41 -11.84 -1.90
N ARG A 31 -4.31 -12.08 -2.63
CA ARG A 31 -3.50 -11.04 -3.29
C ARG A 31 -4.32 -10.15 -4.21
N ASP A 32 -5.19 -10.73 -5.04
CA ASP A 32 -6.06 -9.98 -5.95
C ASP A 32 -6.99 -9.04 -5.20
N GLN A 33 -7.58 -9.54 -4.10
CA GLN A 33 -8.48 -8.74 -3.29
C GLN A 33 -7.73 -7.62 -2.55
N MET A 34 -6.52 -7.89 -2.04
CA MET A 34 -5.70 -6.86 -1.40
C MET A 34 -5.30 -5.76 -2.39
N ARG A 35 -4.85 -6.11 -3.59
CA ARG A 35 -4.54 -5.13 -4.67
C ARG A 35 -5.76 -4.30 -5.03
N LYS A 36 -6.93 -4.93 -5.15
CA LYS A 36 -8.18 -4.24 -5.45
C LYS A 36 -8.56 -3.24 -4.35
N VAL A 37 -8.51 -3.64 -3.08
CA VAL A 37 -8.88 -2.75 -1.96
C VAL A 37 -7.92 -1.57 -1.86
N ILE A 38 -6.61 -1.80 -1.92
CA ILE A 38 -5.61 -0.74 -1.82
C ILE A 38 -5.65 0.17 -3.05
N GLY A 39 -5.80 -0.38 -4.25
CA GLY A 39 -5.92 0.41 -5.49
C GLY A 39 -7.19 1.23 -5.56
N ALA A 40 -8.30 0.74 -5.00
CA ALA A 40 -9.52 1.54 -4.88
C ALA A 40 -9.38 2.66 -3.83
N THR A 41 -8.61 2.43 -2.76
CA THR A 41 -8.37 3.43 -1.70
C THR A 41 -7.40 4.53 -2.18
N PHE A 42 -6.37 4.15 -2.94
CA PHE A 42 -5.33 5.05 -3.45
C PHE A 42 -5.24 4.97 -4.98
N SER A 43 -6.27 5.48 -5.66
CA SER A 43 -6.44 5.37 -7.12
C SER A 43 -5.34 6.03 -7.96
N THR A 44 -4.52 6.89 -7.36
CA THR A 44 -3.38 7.54 -8.00
C THR A 44 -2.10 6.69 -7.98
N VAL A 45 -2.09 5.58 -7.25
CA VAL A 45 -0.95 4.67 -7.16
C VAL A 45 -1.09 3.56 -8.22
N PRO A 46 -0.12 3.39 -9.12
CA PRO A 46 -0.14 2.32 -10.11
C PRO A 46 -0.20 0.94 -9.45
N ALA A 47 -0.85 -0.02 -10.11
CA ALA A 47 -1.00 -1.39 -9.61
C ALA A 47 0.36 -2.06 -9.32
N GLN A 48 1.39 -1.76 -10.14
CA GLN A 48 2.73 -2.28 -9.94
C GLN A 48 3.38 -1.76 -8.65
N ALA A 49 3.22 -0.47 -8.34
CA ALA A 49 3.72 0.12 -7.09
C ALA A 49 2.99 -0.46 -5.86
N ILE A 50 1.69 -0.73 -5.97
CA ILE A 50 0.92 -1.42 -4.92
C ILE A 50 1.47 -2.83 -4.70
N ASP A 51 1.72 -3.58 -5.77
CA ASP A 51 2.28 -4.93 -5.71
C ASP A 51 3.64 -4.95 -5.00
N GLN A 52 4.52 -4.00 -5.36
CA GLN A 52 5.83 -3.83 -4.73
C GLN A 52 5.73 -3.51 -3.23
N LEU A 53 4.81 -2.63 -2.84
CA LEU A 53 4.57 -2.30 -1.43
C LEU A 53 4.04 -3.51 -0.66
N LEU A 54 3.00 -4.17 -1.17
CA LEU A 54 2.30 -5.25 -0.46
C LEU A 54 3.14 -6.53 -0.35
N SER A 55 3.97 -6.81 -1.36
CA SER A 55 4.96 -7.90 -1.34
C SER A 55 6.20 -7.59 -0.48
N LYS A 56 6.34 -6.34 0.00
CA LYS A 56 7.57 -5.80 0.62
C LYS A 56 8.80 -5.88 -0.28
N ALA A 57 8.62 -5.86 -1.60
CA ALA A 57 9.74 -5.73 -2.54
C ALA A 57 10.46 -4.38 -2.40
N VAL A 58 9.73 -3.36 -1.91
CA VAL A 58 10.30 -2.06 -1.52
C VAL A 58 10.05 -1.80 -0.03
N PRO A 59 10.99 -1.16 0.68
CA PRO A 59 10.76 -0.71 2.05
C PRO A 59 9.76 0.45 2.08
N TYR A 60 9.09 0.63 3.22
CA TYR A 60 8.29 1.81 3.50
C TYR A 60 8.58 2.32 4.91
N THR A 61 8.33 3.61 5.13
CA THR A 61 8.35 4.26 6.44
C THR A 61 6.98 4.85 6.77
N VAL A 62 6.79 5.21 8.04
CA VAL A 62 5.60 5.94 8.50
C VAL A 62 6.03 7.28 9.07
N GLU A 63 5.50 8.37 8.53
CA GLU A 63 5.72 9.76 8.93
C GLU A 63 4.37 10.37 9.32
N ASP A 64 4.11 10.64 10.60
CA ASP A 64 2.86 11.27 11.08
C ASP A 64 1.57 10.67 10.45
N GLU A 65 1.46 9.34 10.51
CA GLU A 65 0.38 8.54 9.92
C GLU A 65 0.32 8.49 8.39
N THR A 66 1.40 8.90 7.71
CA THR A 66 1.57 8.76 6.26
C THR A 66 2.53 7.62 5.95
N VAL A 67 2.12 6.67 5.12
CA VAL A 67 3.01 5.63 4.59
C VAL A 67 3.77 6.19 3.40
N VAL A 68 5.11 6.13 3.45
CA VAL A 68 6.00 6.66 2.41
C VAL A 68 6.87 5.54 1.86
N PHE A 69 6.91 5.41 0.54
CA PHE A 69 7.74 4.41 -0.14
C PHE A 69 8.11 4.86 -1.55
N ASP A 70 9.24 4.36 -2.04
CA ASP A 70 9.69 4.57 -3.41
C ASP A 70 9.42 3.31 -4.23
N ALA A 71 8.76 3.45 -5.38
CA ALA A 71 8.45 2.33 -6.25
C ALA A 71 8.54 2.70 -7.74
N GLU A 72 8.53 1.68 -8.59
CA GLU A 72 8.30 1.84 -10.02
C GLU A 72 6.80 1.82 -10.31
N GLY A 73 6.37 2.72 -11.20
CA GLY A 73 4.99 2.89 -11.61
C GLY A 73 4.73 2.33 -12.99
#